data_AF-A0A0F9V1Q7-F1
#
_entry.id   AF-A0A0F9V1Q7-F1
#
_cell.length_a   1.000
_cell.length_b   1.000
_cell.length_c   1.000
_cell.angle_alpha   90.00
_cell.angle_beta   90.00
_cell.angle_gamma   90.00
#
_symmetry.space_group_name_H-M   'P 1'
#
loop_
_entity.id
_entity.type
_entity.pdbx_description
1 polymer ?
#
loop_
_entity_poly.entity_id
_entity_poly.type
_entity_poly.pdbx_seq_one_letter_code
_entity_poly.pdbx_strand_id
1 'polypeptide(L)'
;MAYFKSDMDGLAKEREFLDDRMKRAPYPRIKLEIGFTTVRILPAYDESGRWYYRYGMHFGLPIDNVRKTWPCIAATDVPETCMFCECSADYRNKAPELYSQFKAKTRTLFNAYVVGDEAAGCKVLECGPSISRDIIDLAERESDPTDPEDGFAFIIEKRSTGPNARDIEYKVSAERKNTPIPEAAWDTLDNLHPLAELIEYPTYEEQLAILEGNAEAQVPDDRQLVEAPETRQIRGAADEAPPAREEASAETKESVEDTRKRLRERLRGSRS
;
A
#
# COMPACT_ATOMS: atom_id res chain seq x y z
N MET A 1 -5.73 -3.68 51.66
CA MET A 1 -5.82 -3.58 50.19
C MET A 1 -4.73 -4.47 49.61
N ALA A 2 -5.10 -5.57 48.96
CA ALA A 2 -4.14 -6.39 48.22
C ALA A 2 -4.08 -5.87 46.78
N TYR A 3 -2.90 -5.43 46.34
CA TYR A 3 -2.67 -5.07 44.95
C TYR A 3 -2.32 -6.34 44.18
N PHE A 4 -3.05 -6.61 43.09
CA PHE A 4 -2.73 -7.70 42.18
C PHE A 4 -1.45 -7.35 41.44
N LYS A 5 -0.49 -8.29 41.40
CA LYS A 5 0.71 -8.16 40.57
C LYS A 5 0.28 -8.06 39.11
N SER A 6 0.79 -7.06 38.41
CA SER A 6 0.61 -6.91 36.97
C SER A 6 1.15 -8.12 36.24
N ASP A 7 0.37 -8.64 35.30
CA ASP A 7 0.74 -9.76 34.44
C ASP A 7 1.80 -9.34 33.42
N MET A 8 3.05 -9.38 33.87
CA MET A 8 4.20 -9.03 33.03
C MET A 8 4.41 -10.04 31.90
N ASP A 9 3.94 -11.29 32.06
CA ASP A 9 4.04 -12.33 31.03
C ASP A 9 2.98 -12.09 29.93
N GLY A 10 1.81 -11.60 30.30
CA GLY A 10 0.81 -11.08 29.37
C GLY A 10 1.33 -9.90 28.55
N LEU A 11 2.06 -8.98 29.19
CA LEU A 11 2.69 -7.84 28.48
C LEU A 11 3.82 -8.28 27.52
N ALA A 12 4.59 -9.31 27.87
CA ALA A 12 5.63 -9.84 27.00
C ALA A 12 5.03 -10.51 25.75
N LYS A 13 3.94 -11.28 25.91
CA LYS A 13 3.21 -11.89 24.79
C LYS A 13 2.48 -10.87 23.93
N GLU A 14 1.91 -9.84 24.54
CA GLU A 14 1.29 -8.73 23.80
C GLU A 14 2.36 -7.96 23.00
N ARG A 15 3.54 -7.74 23.57
CA ARG A 15 4.67 -7.13 22.86
C ARG A 15 5.17 -8.02 21.72
N GLU A 16 5.30 -9.33 21.92
CA GLU A 16 5.70 -10.26 20.86
C GLU A 16 4.66 -10.30 19.74
N PHE A 17 3.37 -10.31 20.08
CA PHE A 17 2.26 -10.22 19.14
C PHE A 17 2.26 -8.89 18.37
N LEU A 18 2.51 -7.76 19.05
CA LEU A 18 2.62 -6.44 18.43
C LEU A 18 3.86 -6.33 17.55
N ASP A 19 5.01 -6.87 17.99
CA ASP A 19 6.25 -6.92 17.21
C ASP A 19 6.05 -7.78 15.96
N ASP A 20 5.37 -8.92 16.06
CA ASP A 20 5.04 -9.79 14.92
C ASP A 20 4.00 -9.19 13.97
N ARG A 21 3.10 -8.35 14.51
CA ARG A 21 2.18 -7.53 13.70
C ARG A 21 2.87 -6.35 13.03
N MET A 22 3.85 -5.75 13.69
CA MET A 22 4.66 -4.65 13.15
C MET A 22 5.66 -5.13 12.10
N LYS A 23 6.06 -6.41 12.14
CA LYS A 23 6.80 -7.10 11.06
C LYS A 23 5.98 -7.33 9.78
N ARG A 24 4.68 -6.98 9.73
CA ARG A 24 3.78 -7.27 8.58
C ARG A 24 3.94 -6.37 7.36
N ALA A 25 4.93 -5.48 7.34
CA ALA A 25 5.58 -5.16 6.07
C ALA A 25 6.84 -6.04 6.02
N PRO A 26 6.91 -7.06 5.14
CA PRO A 26 8.08 -7.96 5.08
C PRO A 26 9.40 -7.26 4.70
N TYR A 27 9.36 -5.93 4.53
CA TYR A 27 10.43 -5.08 4.04
C TYR A 27 10.26 -3.64 4.55
N PRO A 28 11.36 -2.90 4.77
CA PRO A 28 11.29 -1.50 5.16
C PRO A 28 10.75 -0.64 4.00
N ARG A 29 9.77 0.23 4.28
CA ARG A 29 9.12 1.08 3.27
C ARG A 29 9.52 2.55 3.38
N ILE A 30 9.60 3.23 2.26
CA ILE A 30 9.74 4.70 2.21
C ILE A 30 8.36 5.32 2.38
N LYS A 31 8.17 6.06 3.48
CA LYS A 31 6.96 6.85 3.71
C LYS A 31 7.16 8.28 3.22
N LEU A 32 6.35 8.69 2.24
CA LEU A 32 6.35 10.06 1.74
C LEU A 32 5.62 10.98 2.73
N GLU A 33 6.37 11.80 3.44
CA GLU A 33 5.83 12.84 4.33
C GLU A 33 5.50 14.13 3.56
N ILE A 34 4.71 15.03 4.16
CA ILE A 34 4.42 16.33 3.55
C ILE A 34 5.74 17.11 3.39
N GLY A 35 5.93 17.72 2.22
CA GLY A 35 7.16 18.41 1.85
C GLY A 35 7.90 17.67 0.74
N PHE A 36 9.23 17.68 0.81
CA PHE A 36 10.10 17.08 -0.19
C PHE A 36 10.75 15.81 0.35
N THR A 37 10.71 14.74 -0.43
CA THR A 37 11.49 13.53 -0.20
C THR A 37 12.36 13.29 -1.42
N THR A 38 13.68 13.27 -1.24
CA THR A 38 14.61 12.91 -2.31
C THR A 38 14.95 11.43 -2.21
N VAL A 39 14.73 10.68 -3.27
CA VAL A 39 14.94 9.23 -3.32
C VAL A 39 15.86 8.87 -4.47
N ARG A 40 16.78 7.93 -4.25
CA ARG A 40 17.55 7.30 -5.31
C ARG A 40 16.98 5.92 -5.57
N ILE A 41 16.52 5.68 -6.80
CA ILE A 41 16.06 4.36 -7.23
C ILE A 41 17.29 3.51 -7.54
N LEU A 42 17.24 2.25 -7.13
CA LEU A 42 18.32 1.30 -7.24
C LEU A 42 18.15 0.38 -8.46
N PRO A 43 19.22 -0.29 -8.92
CA PRO A 43 19.17 -1.26 -10.01
C PRO A 43 18.17 -2.38 -9.83
N ALA A 44 17.98 -3.15 -10.90
CA ALA A 44 17.23 -4.39 -10.87
C ALA A 44 17.86 -5.38 -9.87
N TYR A 45 16.98 -6.11 -9.17
CA TYR A 45 17.39 -7.17 -8.24
C TYR A 45 18.00 -8.38 -8.98
N ASP A 46 17.52 -8.66 -10.20
CA ASP A 46 17.88 -9.84 -10.98
C ASP A 46 18.28 -9.50 -12.43
N GLU A 47 18.68 -10.53 -13.17
CA GLU A 47 19.13 -10.44 -14.56
C GLU A 47 18.02 -10.02 -15.55
N SER A 48 16.75 -9.88 -15.11
CA SER A 48 15.68 -9.40 -15.98
C SER A 48 15.86 -7.94 -16.39
N GLY A 49 16.68 -7.18 -15.65
CA GLY A 49 16.87 -5.75 -15.83
C GLY A 49 15.66 -4.92 -15.41
N ARG A 50 14.63 -5.53 -14.81
CA ARG A 50 13.42 -4.83 -14.35
C ARG A 50 13.63 -4.26 -12.95
N TRP A 51 13.86 -2.95 -12.86
CA TRP A 51 14.08 -2.21 -11.61
C TRP A 51 12.80 -1.75 -10.89
N TYR A 52 11.64 -2.19 -11.35
CA TYR A 52 10.33 -1.89 -10.73
C TYR A 52 9.37 -3.06 -10.85
N TYR A 53 8.39 -3.14 -9.94
CA TYR A 53 7.33 -4.14 -10.00
C TYR A 53 5.96 -3.49 -9.96
N ARG A 54 5.11 -3.79 -10.94
CA ARG A 54 3.76 -3.24 -11.04
C ARG A 54 2.74 -4.31 -10.66
N TYR A 55 1.79 -3.94 -9.83
CA TYR A 55 0.70 -4.81 -9.41
C TYR A 55 -0.60 -4.03 -9.23
N GLY A 56 -1.73 -4.73 -9.10
CA GLY A 56 -2.98 -4.11 -8.70
C GLY A 56 -3.37 -4.45 -7.27
N MET A 57 -4.14 -3.56 -6.65
CA MET A 57 -4.73 -3.78 -5.34
C MET A 57 -6.16 -3.24 -5.29
N HIS A 58 -7.08 -4.03 -4.77
CA HIS A 58 -8.42 -3.59 -4.41
C HIS A 58 -8.39 -2.99 -3.00
N PHE A 59 -9.07 -1.86 -2.81
CA PHE A 59 -9.05 -1.15 -1.53
C PHE A 59 -10.45 -1.03 -0.95
N GLY A 60 -10.60 -1.38 0.33
CA GLY A 60 -11.85 -1.15 1.06
C GLY A 60 -12.98 -2.08 0.64
N LEU A 61 -12.65 -3.31 0.28
CA LEU A 61 -13.62 -4.35 0.00
C LEU A 61 -14.34 -4.77 1.29
N PRO A 62 -15.67 -4.91 1.28
CA PRO A 62 -16.46 -5.28 2.47
C PRO A 62 -16.44 -6.80 2.73
N ILE A 63 -15.31 -7.31 3.22
CA ILE A 63 -15.10 -8.73 3.53
C ILE A 63 -15.25 -8.92 5.06
N ASP A 64 -16.13 -9.83 5.50
CA ASP A 64 -16.42 -10.09 6.93
C ASP A 64 -16.84 -8.84 7.73
N ASN A 65 -17.57 -7.92 7.09
CA ASN A 65 -17.96 -6.63 7.66
C ASN A 65 -16.78 -5.71 8.03
N VAL A 66 -15.56 -6.04 7.56
CA VAL A 66 -14.35 -5.22 7.68
C VAL A 66 -13.94 -4.74 6.30
N ARG A 67 -13.39 -3.52 6.22
CA ARG A 67 -12.80 -3.00 4.97
C ARG A 67 -11.40 -3.59 4.81
N LYS A 68 -11.24 -4.55 3.91
CA LYS A 68 -9.94 -5.18 3.60
C LYS A 68 -9.33 -4.65 2.31
N THR A 69 -8.00 -4.71 2.21
CA THR A 69 -7.22 -4.54 0.99
C THR A 69 -6.93 -5.92 0.39
N TRP A 70 -6.83 -6.00 -0.93
CA TRP A 70 -6.68 -7.29 -1.62
C TRP A 70 -5.76 -7.17 -2.85
N PRO A 71 -4.65 -7.93 -2.91
CA PRO A 71 -3.81 -8.01 -4.11
C PRO A 71 -4.60 -8.54 -5.31
N CYS A 72 -4.52 -7.84 -6.43
CA CYS A 72 -5.25 -8.20 -7.65
C CYS A 72 -4.32 -8.93 -8.62
N ILE A 73 -4.47 -10.24 -8.73
CA ILE A 73 -3.69 -11.06 -9.66
C ILE A 73 -3.97 -10.70 -11.13
N ALA A 74 -5.22 -10.36 -11.46
CA ALA A 74 -5.62 -9.95 -12.82
C ALA A 74 -5.03 -8.61 -13.28
N ALA A 75 -4.38 -7.86 -12.37
CA ALA A 75 -3.67 -6.63 -12.67
C ALA A 75 -2.14 -6.84 -12.75
N THR A 76 -1.71 -8.10 -12.78
CA THR A 76 -0.33 -8.51 -13.05
C THR A 76 -0.21 -9.04 -14.49
N ASP A 77 0.98 -9.50 -14.86
CA ASP A 77 1.25 -10.13 -16.16
C ASP A 77 0.78 -11.61 -16.22
N VAL A 78 0.14 -12.12 -15.15
CA VAL A 78 -0.32 -13.51 -15.03
C VAL A 78 -1.75 -13.69 -15.56
N PRO A 79 -2.05 -14.74 -16.35
CA PRO A 79 -3.38 -14.97 -16.95
C PRO A 79 -4.38 -15.59 -15.97
N GLU A 80 -4.45 -15.09 -14.73
CA GLU A 80 -5.39 -15.54 -13.71
C GLU A 80 -6.51 -14.52 -13.48
N THR A 81 -7.70 -15.02 -13.18
CA THR A 81 -8.89 -14.20 -12.94
C THR A 81 -8.99 -13.78 -11.48
N CYS A 82 -9.17 -12.48 -11.24
CA CYS A 82 -9.53 -11.95 -9.93
C CYS A 82 -11.06 -11.88 -9.82
N MET A 83 -11.63 -12.54 -8.82
CA MET A 83 -13.07 -12.55 -8.60
C MET A 83 -13.66 -11.14 -8.38
N PHE A 84 -12.91 -10.24 -7.71
CA PHE A 84 -13.35 -8.85 -7.54
C PHE A 84 -13.35 -8.07 -8.86
N CYS A 85 -12.42 -8.37 -9.78
CA CYS A 85 -12.44 -7.80 -11.13
C CYS A 85 -13.66 -8.28 -11.91
N GLU A 86 -14.03 -9.56 -11.81
CA GLU A 86 -15.25 -10.10 -12.44
C GLU A 86 -16.51 -9.40 -11.93
N CYS A 87 -16.62 -9.21 -10.61
CA CYS A 87 -17.72 -8.45 -10.02
C CYS A 87 -17.72 -6.99 -10.49
N SER A 88 -16.55 -6.35 -10.55
CA SER A 88 -16.42 -4.95 -10.98
C SER A 88 -16.89 -4.73 -12.42
N ALA A 89 -16.70 -5.70 -13.32
CA ALA A 89 -17.12 -5.60 -14.70
C ALA A 89 -18.65 -5.41 -14.83
N ASP A 90 -19.43 -6.06 -13.96
CA ASP A 90 -20.88 -5.92 -13.91
C ASP A 90 -21.32 -4.53 -13.43
N TYR A 91 -20.53 -3.88 -12.57
CA TYR A 91 -20.84 -2.56 -12.03
C TYR A 91 -20.46 -1.40 -12.95
N ARG A 92 -19.54 -1.60 -13.91
CA ARG A 92 -18.99 -0.52 -14.75
C ARG A 92 -20.08 0.38 -15.36
N ASN A 93 -21.18 -0.21 -15.82
CA ASN A 93 -22.29 0.52 -16.45
C ASN A 93 -23.54 0.61 -15.55
N LYS A 94 -23.63 -0.18 -14.48
CA LYS A 94 -24.85 -0.32 -13.65
C LYS A 94 -24.77 0.43 -12.33
N ALA A 95 -23.56 0.57 -11.78
CA ALA A 95 -23.29 1.18 -10.48
C ALA A 95 -21.87 1.75 -10.46
N PRO A 96 -21.62 2.91 -11.11
CA PRO A 96 -20.28 3.48 -11.26
C PRO A 96 -19.55 3.77 -9.93
N GLU A 97 -20.30 4.09 -8.88
CA GLU A 97 -19.81 4.28 -7.52
C GLU A 97 -19.25 2.97 -6.94
N LEU A 98 -19.96 1.85 -7.12
CA LEU A 98 -19.47 0.53 -6.75
C LEU A 98 -18.29 0.11 -7.63
N TYR A 99 -18.33 0.39 -8.94
CA TYR A 99 -17.18 0.14 -9.81
C TYR A 99 -15.91 0.84 -9.31
N SER A 100 -16.00 2.11 -8.91
CA SER A 100 -14.84 2.85 -8.38
C SER A 100 -14.29 2.28 -7.07
N GLN A 101 -15.17 1.70 -6.24
CA GLN A 101 -14.78 1.02 -5.01
C GLN A 101 -14.14 -0.35 -5.26
N PHE A 102 -14.69 -1.13 -6.21
CA PHE A 102 -14.27 -2.50 -6.47
C PHE A 102 -13.16 -2.61 -7.51
N LYS A 103 -12.91 -1.62 -8.35
CA LYS A 103 -11.82 -1.68 -9.33
C LYS A 103 -10.47 -1.75 -8.62
N ALA A 104 -9.58 -2.60 -9.13
CA ALA A 104 -8.19 -2.60 -8.70
C ALA A 104 -7.54 -1.26 -9.07
N LYS A 105 -6.67 -0.77 -8.18
CA LYS A 105 -5.80 0.37 -8.44
C LYS A 105 -4.39 -0.13 -8.62
N THR A 106 -3.74 0.33 -9.67
CA THR A 106 -2.33 0.02 -9.95
C THR A 106 -1.42 0.65 -8.89
N ARG A 107 -0.42 -0.10 -8.47
CA ARG A 107 0.65 0.29 -7.56
C ARG A 107 1.97 -0.17 -8.18
N THR A 108 3.03 0.55 -7.85
CA THR A 108 4.37 0.25 -8.34
C THR A 108 5.35 0.25 -7.17
N LEU A 109 6.19 -0.76 -7.11
CA LEU A 109 7.29 -0.90 -6.16
C LEU A 109 8.61 -0.58 -6.85
N PHE A 110 9.51 0.07 -6.11
CA PHE A 110 10.90 0.31 -6.50
C PHE A 110 11.80 -0.01 -5.31
N ASN A 111 12.98 -0.60 -5.55
CA ASN A 111 14.06 -0.56 -4.57
C ASN A 111 14.66 0.85 -4.60
N ALA A 112 14.83 1.46 -3.43
CA ALA A 112 15.33 2.82 -3.31
C ALA A 112 15.93 3.10 -1.93
N TYR A 113 16.76 4.13 -1.82
CA TYR A 113 17.10 4.74 -0.53
C TYR A 113 16.74 6.23 -0.51
N VAL A 114 16.64 6.80 0.68
CA VAL A 114 16.37 8.23 0.86
C VAL A 114 17.70 8.96 0.90
N VAL A 115 17.89 9.95 0.04
CA VAL A 115 19.12 10.76 0.00
C VAL A 115 19.22 11.57 1.30
N GLY A 116 20.37 11.51 1.96
CA GLY A 116 20.62 12.05 3.30
C GLY A 116 20.27 11.10 4.46
N ASP A 117 19.77 9.90 4.17
CA ASP A 117 19.53 8.80 5.13
C ASP A 117 20.08 7.47 4.56
N GLU A 118 21.26 7.52 3.94
CA GLU A 118 21.90 6.39 3.26
C GLU A 118 22.12 5.19 4.20
N ALA A 119 22.45 5.47 5.46
CA ALA A 119 22.70 4.46 6.49
C ALA A 119 21.49 3.57 6.80
N ALA A 120 20.27 4.03 6.48
CA ALA A 120 19.06 3.24 6.66
C ALA A 120 18.83 2.20 5.56
N GLY A 121 19.70 2.18 4.55
CA GLY A 121 19.80 1.10 3.59
C GLY A 121 18.72 1.08 2.51
N CYS A 122 18.66 -0.04 1.78
CA CYS A 122 17.64 -0.30 0.76
C CYS A 122 16.24 -0.44 1.40
N LYS A 123 15.31 0.40 0.94
CA LYS A 123 13.90 0.40 1.29
C LYS A 123 13.05 0.27 0.02
N VAL A 124 11.77 -0.03 0.20
CA VAL A 124 10.83 -0.11 -0.92
C VAL A 124 9.99 1.16 -1.00
N LEU A 125 10.04 1.84 -2.14
CA LEU A 125 9.10 2.89 -2.48
C LEU A 125 7.87 2.27 -3.14
N GLU A 126 6.74 2.29 -2.44
CA GLU A 126 5.44 1.94 -3.03
C GLU A 126 4.68 3.20 -3.40
N CYS A 127 4.31 3.35 -4.67
CA CYS A 127 3.61 4.54 -5.14
C CYS A 127 2.45 4.23 -6.09
N GLY A 128 1.60 5.23 -6.30
CA GLY A 128 0.48 5.17 -7.23
C GLY A 128 0.89 5.51 -8.67
N PRO A 129 -0.03 5.36 -9.64
CA PRO A 129 0.28 5.45 -11.06
C PRO A 129 0.80 6.83 -11.49
N SER A 130 0.41 7.91 -10.80
CA SER A 130 0.90 9.26 -11.11
C SER A 130 2.40 9.38 -10.85
N ILE A 131 2.85 9.02 -9.64
CA ILE A 131 4.25 9.10 -9.25
C ILE A 131 5.09 8.13 -10.09
N SER A 132 4.64 6.89 -10.27
CA SER A 132 5.40 5.91 -11.05
C SER A 132 5.53 6.30 -12.51
N ARG A 133 4.49 6.91 -13.10
CA ARG A 133 4.56 7.42 -14.46
C ARG A 133 5.57 8.55 -14.55
N ASP A 134 5.52 9.53 -13.65
CA ASP A 134 6.47 10.65 -13.70
C ASP A 134 7.93 10.16 -13.53
N ILE A 135 8.17 9.17 -12.67
CA ILE A 135 9.48 8.52 -12.51
C ILE A 135 9.94 7.89 -13.83
N ILE A 136 9.09 7.10 -14.48
CA ILE A 136 9.42 6.41 -15.74
C ILE A 136 9.64 7.44 -16.87
N ASP A 137 8.74 8.41 -17.01
CA ASP A 137 8.83 9.47 -18.02
C ASP A 137 10.13 10.31 -17.85
N LEU A 138 10.59 10.50 -16.61
CA LEU A 138 11.87 11.15 -16.30
C LEU A 138 13.07 10.26 -16.63
N ALA A 139 13.02 8.97 -16.29
CA ALA A 139 14.06 8.00 -16.62
C ALA A 139 14.27 7.88 -18.15
N GLU A 140 13.17 7.84 -18.91
CA GLU A 140 13.24 7.79 -20.38
C GLU A 140 13.83 9.07 -21.01
N ARG A 141 13.62 10.22 -20.37
CA ARG A 141 14.04 11.52 -20.92
C ARG A 141 15.48 11.89 -20.60
N GLU A 142 15.93 11.62 -19.38
CA GLU A 142 17.21 12.13 -18.88
C GLU A 142 18.35 11.12 -19.07
N SER A 143 18.30 9.97 -18.40
CA SER A 143 19.28 8.86 -18.46
C SER A 143 18.81 7.70 -17.56
N ASP A 144 19.57 6.61 -17.45
CA ASP A 144 19.26 5.53 -16.51
C ASP A 144 19.40 6.03 -15.06
N PRO A 145 18.31 6.20 -14.29
CA PRO A 145 18.40 6.70 -12.92
C PRO A 145 18.97 5.66 -11.95
N THR A 146 19.02 4.39 -12.35
CA THR A 146 19.41 3.28 -11.50
C THR A 146 20.91 3.00 -11.54
N ASP A 147 21.63 3.58 -12.50
CA ASP A 147 23.07 3.42 -12.63
C ASP A 147 23.79 3.80 -11.32
N PRO A 148 24.60 2.89 -10.72
CA PRO A 148 25.32 3.16 -9.48
C PRO A 148 26.34 4.29 -9.55
N GLU A 149 26.90 4.57 -10.72
CA GLU A 149 27.97 5.56 -10.93
C GLU A 149 27.44 6.86 -11.52
N ASP A 150 26.48 6.79 -12.45
CA ASP A 150 25.99 7.95 -13.22
C ASP A 150 24.46 8.12 -13.23
N GLY A 151 23.73 7.48 -12.32
CA GLY A 151 22.28 7.72 -12.19
C GLY A 151 21.96 9.05 -11.49
N PHE A 152 20.67 9.33 -11.28
CA PHE A 152 20.19 10.53 -10.58
C PHE A 152 19.08 10.23 -9.57
N ALA A 153 18.88 11.15 -8.63
CA ALA A 153 17.81 11.05 -7.64
C ALA A 153 16.53 11.76 -8.10
N PHE A 154 15.39 11.30 -7.58
CA PHE A 154 14.08 11.91 -7.77
C PHE A 154 13.69 12.72 -6.54
N ILE A 155 13.24 13.95 -6.76
CA ILE A 155 12.61 14.78 -5.74
C ILE A 155 11.10 14.60 -5.87
N ILE A 156 10.51 13.97 -4.87
CA ILE A 156 9.06 13.79 -4.75
C ILE A 156 8.53 14.82 -3.77
N GLU A 157 7.73 15.74 -4.27
CA GLU A 157 7.04 16.72 -3.47
C GLU A 157 5.61 16.24 -3.19
N LYS A 158 5.24 16.20 -1.90
CA LYS A 158 3.89 15.88 -1.43
C LYS A 158 3.27 17.13 -0.79
N ARG A 159 2.17 17.62 -1.37
CA ARG A 159 1.44 18.80 -0.87
C ARG A 159 0.04 18.42 -0.42
N SER A 160 -0.40 19.00 0.70
CA SER A 160 -1.82 18.97 1.07
C SER A 160 -2.57 20.03 0.24
N THR A 161 -3.66 19.62 -0.40
CA THR A 161 -4.52 20.50 -1.22
C THR A 161 -5.88 20.77 -0.56
N GLY A 162 -6.13 20.22 0.62
CA GLY A 162 -7.41 20.36 1.32
C GLY A 162 -7.38 19.83 2.75
N PRO A 163 -8.53 19.84 3.45
CA PRO A 163 -8.63 19.46 4.85
C PRO A 163 -8.62 17.93 5.06
N ASN A 164 -8.88 17.14 4.03
CA ASN A 164 -8.92 15.69 4.17
C ASN A 164 -7.54 15.07 3.91
N ALA A 165 -7.24 13.96 4.58
CA ALA A 165 -6.01 13.19 4.36
C ALA A 165 -5.84 12.63 2.93
N ARG A 166 -6.87 12.74 2.07
CA ARG A 166 -6.83 12.34 0.66
C ARG A 166 -6.62 13.51 -0.30
N ASP A 167 -6.73 14.73 0.20
CA ASP A 167 -6.52 15.95 -0.58
C ASP A 167 -5.01 16.17 -0.67
N ILE A 168 -4.34 15.34 -1.48
CA ILE A 168 -2.89 15.32 -1.64
C ILE A 168 -2.56 15.39 -3.12
N GLU A 169 -1.63 16.27 -3.45
CA GLU A 169 -1.01 16.35 -4.76
C GLU A 169 0.46 15.91 -4.65
N TYR A 170 0.91 15.18 -5.67
CA TYR A 170 2.31 14.78 -5.80
C TYR A 170 2.90 15.43 -7.05
N LYS A 171 4.15 15.88 -6.93
CA LYS A 171 4.95 16.33 -8.07
C LYS A 171 6.30 15.63 -8.01
N VAL A 172 6.71 15.04 -9.12
CA VAL A 172 8.03 14.40 -9.23
C VAL A 172 8.92 15.24 -10.14
N SER A 173 10.18 15.38 -9.77
CA SER A 173 11.22 16.00 -10.59
C SER A 173 12.54 15.25 -10.42
N ALA A 174 13.40 15.30 -11.43
CA ALA A 174 14.76 14.76 -11.34
C ALA A 174 15.72 15.80 -10.75
N GLU A 175 16.70 15.36 -9.99
CA GLU A 175 17.88 16.17 -9.73
C GLU A 175 18.60 16.47 -11.04
N ARG A 176 19.14 17.70 -11.16
CA ARG A 176 19.79 18.15 -12.40
C ARG A 176 21.14 17.49 -12.66
N LYS A 177 21.72 16.86 -11.65
CA LYS A 177 23.07 16.30 -11.72
C LYS A 177 22.99 14.81 -11.46
N ASN A 178 23.60 14.05 -12.35
CA ASN A 178 23.92 12.67 -12.08
C ASN A 178 24.94 12.61 -10.94
N THR A 179 24.74 11.64 -10.06
CA THR A 179 25.54 11.45 -8.87
C THR A 179 25.76 9.96 -8.64
N PRO A 180 26.99 9.52 -8.35
CA PRO A 180 27.23 8.15 -7.94
C PRO A 180 26.57 7.88 -6.59
N ILE A 181 26.20 6.63 -6.36
CA ILE A 181 25.76 6.17 -5.05
C ILE A 181 26.91 6.39 -4.05
N PRO A 182 26.68 7.09 -2.93
CA PRO A 182 27.71 7.31 -1.92
C PRO A 182 28.24 5.98 -1.37
N GLU A 183 29.52 5.91 -1.02
CA GLU A 183 30.17 4.69 -0.48
C GLU A 183 29.36 4.05 0.67
N ALA A 184 28.78 4.88 1.54
CA ALA A 184 27.92 4.43 2.66
C ALA A 184 26.63 3.69 2.24
N ALA A 185 26.22 3.81 0.98
CA ALA A 185 25.04 3.15 0.42
C ALA A 185 25.40 1.99 -0.52
N TRP A 186 26.67 1.63 -0.73
CA TRP A 186 27.02 0.50 -1.61
C TRP A 186 26.52 -0.83 -1.10
N ASP A 187 26.55 -1.05 0.21
CA ASP A 187 25.98 -2.24 0.85
C ASP A 187 24.47 -2.41 0.56
N THR A 188 23.78 -1.36 0.12
CA THR A 188 22.35 -1.45 -0.27
C THR A 188 22.13 -2.21 -1.57
N LEU A 189 23.14 -2.26 -2.46
CA LEU A 189 23.09 -2.99 -3.71
C LEU A 189 23.10 -4.51 -3.50
N ASP A 190 23.73 -4.98 -2.43
CA ASP A 190 23.71 -6.39 -2.04
C ASP A 190 22.43 -6.79 -1.28
N ASN A 191 21.64 -5.80 -0.84
CA ASN A 191 20.44 -5.97 -0.02
C ASN A 191 19.17 -5.47 -0.73
N LEU A 192 19.13 -5.60 -2.05
CA LEU A 192 17.93 -5.30 -2.84
C LEU A 192 16.80 -6.29 -2.52
N HIS A 193 15.55 -5.83 -2.52
CA HIS A 193 14.40 -6.69 -2.28
C HIS A 193 13.89 -7.32 -3.58
N PRO A 194 13.52 -8.61 -3.59
CA PRO A 194 12.87 -9.25 -4.73
C PRO A 194 11.44 -8.74 -4.88
N LEU A 195 11.25 -7.60 -5.57
CA LEU A 195 10.00 -6.84 -5.58
C LEU A 195 8.75 -7.65 -5.97
N ALA A 196 8.90 -8.66 -6.84
CA ALA A 196 7.80 -9.53 -7.27
C ALA A 196 7.33 -10.50 -6.16
N GLU A 197 8.23 -10.89 -5.26
CA GLU A 197 7.95 -11.81 -4.16
C GLU A 197 7.36 -11.09 -2.94
N LEU A 198 7.39 -9.76 -2.93
CA LEU A 198 6.85 -8.95 -1.83
C LEU A 198 5.32 -8.93 -1.77
N ILE A 199 4.66 -9.32 -2.85
CA ILE A 199 3.20 -9.35 -2.96
C ILE A 199 2.74 -10.78 -3.14
N GLU A 200 2.05 -11.30 -2.13
CA GLU A 200 1.42 -12.60 -2.20
C GLU A 200 0.03 -12.47 -2.86
N TYR A 201 -0.20 -13.28 -3.89
CA TYR A 201 -1.48 -13.34 -4.57
C TYR A 201 -2.24 -14.58 -4.14
N PRO A 202 -3.41 -14.43 -3.49
CA PRO A 202 -4.24 -15.57 -3.17
C PRO A 202 -4.81 -16.17 -4.46
N THR A 203 -4.79 -17.49 -4.54
CA THR A 203 -5.42 -18.27 -5.61
C THR A 203 -6.93 -18.03 -5.66
N TYR A 204 -7.57 -18.39 -6.77
CA TYR A 204 -9.02 -18.26 -6.90
C TYR A 204 -9.80 -19.02 -5.82
N GLU A 205 -9.34 -20.22 -5.43
CA GLU A 205 -9.98 -21.02 -4.38
C GLU A 205 -9.83 -20.38 -2.99
N GLU A 206 -8.66 -19.80 -2.68
CA GLU A 206 -8.45 -19.06 -1.44
C GLU A 206 -9.28 -17.78 -1.40
N GLN A 207 -9.38 -17.06 -2.53
CA GLN A 207 -10.28 -15.91 -2.66
C GLN A 207 -11.73 -16.30 -2.31
N LEU A 208 -12.20 -17.45 -2.78
CA LEU A 208 -13.54 -17.97 -2.47
C LEU A 208 -13.69 -18.37 -1.00
N ALA A 209 -12.75 -19.14 -0.46
CA ALA A 209 -12.78 -19.58 0.93
C ALA A 209 -12.84 -18.37 1.89
N ILE A 210 -12.09 -17.32 1.59
CA ILE A 210 -12.08 -16.08 2.38
C ILE A 210 -13.41 -15.33 2.28
N LEU A 211 -14.05 -15.27 1.11
CA LEU A 211 -15.38 -14.66 0.97
C LEU A 211 -16.50 -15.44 1.65
N GLU A 212 -16.37 -16.76 1.72
CA GLU A 212 -17.31 -17.64 2.42
C GLU A 212 -17.11 -17.63 3.95
N GLY A 213 -16.06 -16.96 4.44
CA GLY A 213 -15.70 -16.94 5.86
C GLY A 213 -15.05 -18.24 6.33
N ASN A 214 -14.57 -19.07 5.40
CA ASN A 214 -13.96 -20.38 5.64
C ASN A 214 -12.43 -20.31 5.75
N ALA A 215 -11.83 -19.13 5.56
CA ALA A 215 -10.39 -18.89 5.69
C ALA A 215 -10.09 -17.48 6.20
N GLU A 216 -9.02 -17.32 6.99
CA GLU A 216 -8.54 -16.01 7.41
C GLU A 216 -7.76 -15.34 6.27
N ALA A 217 -8.12 -14.09 5.95
CA ALA A 217 -7.36 -13.29 4.99
C ALA A 217 -6.03 -12.87 5.61
N GLN A 218 -4.91 -13.24 4.99
CA GLN A 218 -3.63 -12.59 5.27
C GLN A 218 -3.65 -11.20 4.61
N VAL A 219 -3.65 -10.15 5.44
CA VAL A 219 -3.75 -8.75 4.99
C VAL A 219 -2.43 -8.05 5.27
N PRO A 220 -1.77 -7.46 4.25
CA PRO A 220 -0.76 -6.43 4.48
C PRO A 220 -1.45 -5.23 5.15
N ASP A 221 -1.09 -4.97 6.41
CA ASP A 221 -1.69 -3.92 7.23
C ASP A 221 -1.14 -2.53 6.82
N ASP A 222 -1.78 -1.87 5.85
CA ASP A 222 -1.45 -0.49 5.45
C ASP A 222 -2.00 0.57 6.43
N ARG A 223 -2.51 0.17 7.61
CA ARG A 223 -3.08 1.10 8.59
C ARG A 223 -2.28 1.12 9.89
N GLN A 224 -1.13 1.79 9.85
CA GLN A 224 -0.63 2.47 11.04
C GLN A 224 -0.37 3.94 10.73
N LEU A 225 -1.38 4.77 11.06
CA LEU A 225 -1.11 6.14 11.47
C LEU A 225 -0.30 6.02 12.75
N VAL A 226 1.02 6.25 12.66
CA VAL A 226 1.88 6.32 13.83
C VAL A 226 1.41 7.53 14.64
N GLU A 227 0.85 7.29 15.83
CA GLU A 227 0.69 8.35 16.83
C GLU A 227 2.10 8.87 17.16
N ALA A 228 2.35 10.13 16.84
CA ALA A 228 3.59 10.79 17.18
C ALA A 228 3.74 10.84 18.71
N PRO A 229 4.96 10.69 19.26
CA PRO A 229 5.18 10.80 20.70
C PRO A 229 4.86 12.22 21.17
N GLU A 230 4.13 12.31 22.28
CA GLU A 230 3.74 13.56 22.93
C GLU A 230 4.95 14.47 23.20
N THR A 231 4.98 15.65 22.58
CA THR A 231 5.79 16.77 23.08
C THR A 231 4.96 18.03 23.26
N ARG A 232 4.68 18.27 24.55
CA ARG A 232 4.68 19.54 25.28
C ARG A 232 3.72 20.67 24.82
N GLN A 233 2.73 20.88 25.68
CA GLN A 233 1.73 21.94 25.72
C GLN A 233 2.25 23.35 25.38
N ILE A 234 1.55 24.01 24.45
CA ILE A 234 1.35 25.47 24.49
C ILE A 234 -0.17 25.72 24.42
N ARG A 235 -0.67 26.46 25.41
CA ARG A 235 -2.08 26.81 25.62
C ARG A 235 -2.59 27.77 24.53
N GLY A 236 -3.85 27.60 24.12
CA GLY A 236 -4.64 28.68 23.54
C GLY A 236 -5.92 28.25 22.79
N ALA A 237 -7.07 28.44 23.47
CA ALA A 237 -8.44 28.66 22.96
C ALA A 237 -9.25 27.52 22.28
N ALA A 238 -10.33 27.12 23.00
CA ALA A 238 -11.75 26.95 22.61
C ALA A 238 -12.14 27.20 21.13
N ASP A 239 -13.19 26.62 20.54
CA ASP A 239 -14.25 25.69 20.94
C ASP A 239 -14.82 25.11 19.63
N GLU A 240 -15.43 23.92 19.72
CA GLU A 240 -16.54 23.36 18.92
C GLU A 240 -16.29 21.93 18.40
N ALA A 241 -17.01 20.98 19.02
CA ALA A 241 -17.04 19.58 18.64
C ALA A 241 -17.92 19.36 17.39
N PRO A 242 -17.46 18.62 16.37
CA PRO A 242 -18.33 18.18 15.29
C PRO A 242 -19.23 17.02 15.76
N PRO A 243 -20.50 16.95 15.30
CA PRO A 243 -21.43 15.92 15.74
C PRO A 243 -21.03 14.53 15.23
N ALA A 244 -21.39 13.53 16.04
CA ALA A 244 -21.24 12.11 15.74
C ALA A 244 -21.89 11.78 14.38
N ARG A 245 -21.11 11.17 13.48
CA ARG A 245 -21.63 10.57 12.24
C ARG A 245 -22.24 9.22 12.57
N GLU A 246 -23.54 9.23 12.82
CA GLU A 246 -24.38 8.04 12.75
C GLU A 246 -24.95 7.90 11.33
N GLU A 247 -25.12 6.65 10.90
CA GLU A 247 -25.84 6.18 9.71
C GLU A 247 -25.09 6.14 8.36
N ALA A 248 -24.52 4.96 8.08
CA ALA A 248 -24.41 4.46 6.71
C ALA A 248 -25.83 4.19 6.17
N SER A 249 -26.17 4.83 5.03
CA SER A 249 -27.49 4.72 4.40
C SER A 249 -27.87 3.27 4.09
N ALA A 250 -29.16 2.93 4.26
CA ALA A 250 -29.72 1.61 4.00
C ALA A 250 -29.43 1.09 2.58
N GLU A 251 -29.37 1.99 1.58
CA GLU A 251 -29.02 1.67 0.19
C GLU A 251 -27.63 1.04 0.04
N THR A 252 -26.67 1.40 0.89
CA THR A 252 -25.31 0.85 0.83
C THR A 252 -25.25 -0.58 1.42
N LYS A 253 -26.13 -0.90 2.37
CA LYS A 253 -26.23 -2.24 2.96
C LYS A 253 -26.94 -3.20 2.01
N GLU A 254 -28.03 -2.72 1.39
CA GLU A 254 -28.82 -3.49 0.43
C GLU A 254 -28.01 -3.84 -0.82
N SER A 255 -27.17 -2.93 -1.33
CA SER A 255 -26.33 -3.21 -2.51
C SER A 255 -25.20 -4.22 -2.23
N VAL A 256 -24.65 -4.23 -1.01
CA VAL A 256 -23.65 -5.21 -0.59
C VAL A 256 -24.28 -6.60 -0.40
N GLU A 257 -25.50 -6.66 0.10
CA GLU A 257 -26.22 -7.92 0.29
C GLU A 257 -26.70 -8.52 -1.03
N ASP A 258 -27.17 -7.70 -1.97
CA ASP A 258 -27.50 -8.15 -3.34
C ASP A 258 -26.25 -8.62 -4.10
N THR A 259 -25.12 -7.95 -3.89
CA THR A 259 -23.81 -8.38 -4.41
C THR A 259 -23.42 -9.75 -3.87
N ARG A 260 -23.52 -9.97 -2.55
CA ARG A 260 -23.26 -11.27 -1.91
C ARG A 260 -24.20 -12.36 -2.43
N LYS A 261 -25.48 -12.03 -2.65
CA LYS A 261 -26.48 -12.95 -3.19
C LYS A 261 -26.14 -13.37 -4.64
N ARG A 262 -25.81 -12.41 -5.51
CA ARG A 262 -25.42 -12.69 -6.90
C ARG A 262 -24.13 -13.52 -7.00
N LEU A 263 -23.15 -13.23 -6.13
CA LEU A 263 -21.95 -14.06 -5.98
C LEU A 263 -22.32 -15.50 -5.61
N ARG A 264 -23.15 -15.69 -4.57
CA ARG A 264 -23.62 -17.02 -4.15
C ARG A 264 -24.42 -17.77 -5.23
N GLU A 265 -25.24 -17.08 -6.00
CA GLU A 265 -26.04 -17.68 -7.08
C GLU A 265 -25.19 -18.09 -8.28
N ARG A 266 -24.21 -17.27 -8.68
CA ARG A 266 -23.23 -17.66 -9.73
C ARG A 266 -22.39 -18.87 -9.32
N LEU A 267 -21.95 -18.92 -8.07
CA LEU A 267 -21.14 -20.03 -7.53
C LEU A 267 -21.91 -21.35 -7.41
N ARG A 268 -23.23 -21.30 -7.27
CA ARG A 268 -24.08 -22.50 -7.30
C ARG A 268 -24.35 -23.02 -8.71
N GLY A 269 -24.30 -22.15 -9.71
CA GLY A 269 -24.51 -22.51 -11.12
C GLY A 269 -23.28 -23.09 -11.84
N SER A 270 -22.08 -23.01 -11.25
CA SER A 270 -20.84 -23.53 -11.84
C SER A 270 -20.46 -24.94 -11.35
N ARG A 271 -21.24 -25.53 -10.44
CA ARG A 271 -21.06 -26.91 -9.92
C ARG A 271 -22.04 -27.94 -10.54
N SER A 272 -22.70 -27.59 -11.65
CA SER A 272 -23.59 -28.48 -12.41
C SER A 272 -23.03 -28.79 -13.78
#